data_AF-A0A1H8GS46-F1
#
_entry.id   AF-A0A1H8GS46-F1
#
_cell.length_a   1.000
_cell.length_b   1.000
_cell.length_c   1.000
_cell.angle_alpha   90.00
_cell.angle_beta   90.00
_cell.angle_gamma   90.00
#
_symmetry.space_group_name_H-M   'P 1'
#
loop_
_entity.id
_entity.type
_entity.pdbx_description
1 polymer ?
#
loop_
_entity_poly.entity_id
_entity_poly.type
_entity_poly.pdbx_seq_one_letter_code
_entity_poly.pdbx_strand_id
1 'polypeptide(L)'
;MKKYISKIDGTEFLSEDELIEYLKNTYVKQVDSVEDENGLSIENIYKKFRSSLPEYVDIKVKTDLDDGGYLVSLDSDICDFSFQIGEGEWNYYYHRFSDIEQAVRHYGDFFQFSERIIKEVNERFGIELNVHQMWEASGEGEHLINFRFNLNEYEEHEEYKFGDIEGFVKNFEQYVNTSIIGKMEIVREEYSTKITIDGVDISGFANRSKKVKLEIVE
;
A
#
# COMPACT_ATOMS: atom_id res chain seq x y z
N MET A 1 -8.99 13.21 33.25
CA MET A 1 -8.95 14.08 32.05
C MET A 1 -7.60 13.84 31.40
N LYS A 2 -7.55 13.46 30.11
CA LYS A 2 -6.31 13.19 29.39
C LYS A 2 -5.66 14.56 29.08
N LYS A 3 -4.38 14.74 29.42
CA LYS A 3 -3.63 15.97 29.14
C LYS A 3 -2.76 15.76 27.90
N TYR A 4 -2.65 16.78 27.06
CA TYR A 4 -1.79 16.78 25.88
C TYR A 4 -0.57 17.65 26.17
N ILE A 5 0.64 17.18 25.88
CA ILE A 5 1.88 17.88 26.22
C ILE A 5 2.72 18.05 24.97
N SER A 6 3.10 19.29 24.67
CA SER A 6 4.06 19.60 23.62
C SER A 6 5.42 18.99 23.97
N LYS A 7 5.96 18.13 23.09
CA LYS A 7 7.29 17.54 23.28
C LYS A 7 8.44 18.54 23.03
N ILE A 8 8.15 19.71 22.47
CA ILE A 8 9.15 20.72 22.11
C ILE A 8 9.52 21.59 23.31
N ASP A 9 8.52 22.01 24.09
CA ASP A 9 8.67 22.97 25.18
C ASP A 9 7.99 22.56 26.49
N GLY A 10 7.28 21.42 26.52
CA GLY A 10 6.63 20.91 27.71
C GLY A 10 5.30 21.58 28.07
N THR A 11 4.75 22.43 27.20
CA THR A 11 3.47 23.11 27.47
C THR A 11 2.31 22.12 27.52
N GLU A 12 1.45 22.21 28.54
CA GLU A 12 0.29 21.31 28.74
C GLU A 12 -1.00 21.95 28.21
N PHE A 13 -1.84 21.12 27.57
CA PHE A 13 -3.12 21.50 26.97
C PHE A 13 -4.24 20.54 27.40
N LEU A 14 -5.47 21.05 27.38
CA LEU A 14 -6.66 20.31 27.82
C LEU A 14 -7.31 19.52 26.67
N SER A 15 -6.99 19.87 25.43
CA SER A 15 -7.41 19.16 24.21
C SER A 15 -6.28 19.03 23.20
N GLU A 16 -6.48 18.16 22.22
CA GLU A 16 -5.58 17.98 21.07
C GLU A 16 -5.61 19.21 20.15
N ASP A 17 -6.80 19.79 19.94
CA ASP A 17 -6.99 21.00 19.12
C ASP A 17 -6.19 22.19 19.65
N GLU A 18 -6.19 22.40 20.98
CA GLU A 18 -5.42 23.46 21.64
C GLU A 18 -3.91 23.27 21.42
N LEU A 19 -3.42 22.02 21.53
CA LEU A 19 -2.02 21.70 21.26
C LEU A 19 -1.66 21.97 19.79
N ILE A 20 -2.50 21.55 18.85
CA ILE A 20 -2.28 21.75 17.41
C ILE A 20 -2.25 23.23 17.07
N GLU A 21 -3.21 24.02 17.57
CA GLU A 21 -3.27 25.47 17.34
C GLU A 21 -2.04 26.18 17.91
N TYR A 22 -1.62 25.82 19.13
CA TYR A 22 -0.41 26.35 19.74
C TYR A 22 0.85 26.04 18.91
N LEU A 23 1.02 24.78 18.50
CA LEU A 23 2.19 24.36 17.74
C LEU A 23 2.27 25.08 16.39
N LYS A 24 1.14 25.25 15.70
CA LYS A 24 1.03 26.01 14.45
C LYS A 24 1.45 27.46 14.63
N ASN A 25 0.88 28.15 15.61
CA ASN A 25 1.13 29.58 15.83
C ASN A 25 2.54 29.88 16.36
N THR A 26 3.15 28.95 17.08
CA THR A 26 4.44 29.17 17.77
C THR A 26 5.63 28.72 16.93
N TYR A 27 5.51 27.59 16.24
CA TYR A 27 6.66 26.94 15.58
C TYR A 27 6.60 26.96 14.06
N VAL A 28 5.42 27.17 13.47
CA VAL A 28 5.28 27.20 12.03
C VAL A 28 5.33 28.65 11.55
N LYS A 29 6.52 29.09 11.13
CA LYS A 29 6.78 30.48 10.73
C LYS A 29 6.22 30.85 9.35
N GLN A 30 5.94 29.85 8.52
CA GLN A 30 5.26 29.95 7.22
C GLN A 30 4.66 28.57 6.94
N VAL A 31 3.33 28.46 6.98
CA VAL A 31 2.66 27.46 6.15
C VAL A 31 2.42 28.19 4.84
N ASP A 32 2.94 27.71 3.71
CA ASP A 32 2.49 28.18 2.41
C ASP A 32 1.03 27.70 2.23
N SER A 33 0.11 28.46 2.83
CA SER A 33 -1.34 28.34 2.74
C SER A 33 -1.91 29.16 1.59
N VAL A 34 -1.04 29.80 0.81
CA VAL A 34 -1.40 30.47 -0.44
C VAL A 34 -1.37 29.41 -1.52
N GLU A 35 -2.55 29.02 -1.99
CA GLU A 35 -2.70 28.21 -3.19
C GLU A 35 -2.07 28.96 -4.39
N ASP A 36 -1.26 28.24 -5.16
CA ASP A 36 -0.77 28.74 -6.43
C ASP A 36 -1.91 28.79 -7.48
N GLU A 37 -1.58 29.24 -8.69
CA GLU A 37 -2.55 29.37 -9.80
C GLU A 37 -3.17 28.02 -10.21
N ASN A 38 -2.54 26.90 -9.82
CA ASN A 38 -2.97 25.53 -10.08
C ASN A 38 -3.67 24.91 -8.86
N GLY A 39 -3.91 25.67 -7.78
CA GLY A 39 -4.54 25.20 -6.55
C GLY A 39 -3.61 24.39 -5.65
N LEU A 40 -2.29 24.39 -5.89
CA LEU A 40 -1.33 23.68 -5.07
C LEU A 40 -0.97 24.49 -3.84
N SER A 41 -1.14 23.89 -2.67
CA SER A 41 -0.60 24.36 -1.39
C SER A 41 -0.38 23.16 -0.48
N ILE A 42 0.49 23.32 0.53
CA ILE A 42 0.72 22.28 1.55
C ILE A 42 -0.62 21.86 2.18
N GLU A 43 -1.45 22.85 2.50
CA GLU A 43 -2.74 22.63 3.16
C GLU A 43 -3.74 21.90 2.25
N ASN A 44 -3.86 22.29 0.98
CA ASN A 44 -4.80 21.65 0.05
C ASN A 44 -4.39 20.21 -0.25
N ILE A 45 -3.09 19.96 -0.52
CA ILE A 45 -2.55 18.62 -0.72
C ILE A 45 -2.87 17.74 0.50
N TYR A 46 -2.52 18.20 1.70
CA TYR A 46 -2.78 17.45 2.93
C TYR A 46 -4.26 17.12 3.10
N LYS A 47 -5.16 18.11 2.96
CA LYS A 47 -6.61 17.91 3.14
C LYS A 47 -7.18 16.88 2.17
N LYS A 48 -6.77 16.95 0.90
CA LYS A 48 -7.22 16.02 -0.15
C LYS A 48 -6.79 14.59 0.18
N PHE A 49 -5.52 14.35 0.48
CA PHE A 49 -5.05 13.03 0.89
C PHE A 49 -5.72 12.53 2.17
N ARG A 50 -5.81 13.37 3.21
CA ARG A 50 -6.41 12.98 4.50
C ARG A 50 -7.87 12.55 4.35
N SER A 51 -8.59 13.13 3.39
CA SER A 51 -9.99 12.78 3.08
C SER A 51 -10.17 11.47 2.31
N SER A 52 -9.12 10.95 1.68
CA SER A 52 -9.18 9.76 0.81
C SER A 52 -8.41 8.56 1.34
N LEU A 53 -7.51 8.77 2.30
CA LEU A 53 -6.67 7.71 2.87
C LEU A 53 -7.18 7.24 4.24
N PRO A 54 -6.87 5.99 4.64
CA PRO A 54 -7.16 5.49 5.99
C PRO A 54 -6.47 6.28 7.10
N GLU A 55 -7.14 6.49 8.24
CA GLU A 55 -6.67 7.35 9.34
C GLU A 55 -5.28 7.00 9.87
N TYR A 56 -4.89 5.72 9.78
CA TYR A 56 -3.58 5.23 10.24
C TYR A 56 -2.40 5.65 9.35
N VAL A 57 -2.66 6.23 8.18
CA VAL A 57 -1.61 6.72 7.28
C VAL A 57 -1.26 8.15 7.66
N ASP A 58 -0.01 8.37 8.06
CA ASP A 58 0.55 9.70 8.27
C ASP A 58 0.89 10.36 6.94
N ILE A 59 0.51 11.63 6.80
CA ILE A 59 0.72 12.41 5.58
C ILE A 59 1.65 13.57 5.91
N LYS A 60 2.80 13.62 5.23
CA LYS A 60 3.77 14.72 5.33
C LYS A 60 3.87 15.40 3.98
N VAL A 61 3.73 16.72 3.95
CA VAL A 61 3.86 17.52 2.74
C VAL A 61 4.89 18.61 3.01
N LYS A 62 5.91 18.73 2.16
CA LYS A 62 6.91 19.80 2.23
C LYS A 62 7.15 20.37 0.84
N THR A 63 7.58 21.62 0.79
CA THR A 63 8.11 22.21 -0.45
C THR A 63 9.39 21.50 -0.83
N ASP A 64 9.52 21.16 -2.11
CA ASP A 64 10.77 20.64 -2.66
C ASP A 64 11.63 21.83 -3.08
N LEU A 65 12.79 21.99 -2.44
CA LEU A 65 13.57 23.23 -2.45
C LEU A 65 14.28 23.49 -3.79
N ASP A 66 14.41 22.47 -4.65
CA ASP A 66 15.25 22.55 -5.84
C ASP A 66 14.45 22.65 -7.16
N ASP A 67 13.17 22.23 -7.21
CA ASP A 67 12.45 21.99 -8.48
C ASP A 67 11.04 22.63 -8.61
N GLY A 68 10.52 23.32 -7.59
CA GLY A 68 9.24 24.04 -7.73
C GLY A 68 7.98 23.17 -7.60
N GLY A 69 8.03 22.13 -6.78
CA GLY A 69 6.89 21.26 -6.46
C GLY A 69 6.79 20.92 -4.98
N TYR A 70 5.97 19.91 -4.67
CA TYR A 70 5.77 19.41 -3.32
C TYR A 70 6.22 17.96 -3.22
N LEU A 71 7.04 17.65 -2.20
CA LEU A 71 7.29 16.27 -1.80
C LEU A 71 6.24 15.84 -0.80
N VAL A 72 5.52 14.77 -1.13
CA VAL A 72 4.53 14.13 -0.28
C VAL A 72 5.09 12.79 0.17
N SER A 73 4.99 12.51 1.47
CA SER A 73 5.29 11.22 2.04
C SER A 73 4.05 10.65 2.74
N LEU A 74 3.72 9.39 2.45
CA LEU A 74 2.66 8.62 3.10
C LEU A 74 3.31 7.50 3.89
N ASP A 75 3.17 7.55 5.21
CA ASP A 75 3.97 6.78 6.16
C ASP A 75 3.05 6.04 7.14
N SER A 76 3.29 4.76 7.36
CA SER A 76 2.62 3.95 8.38
C SER A 76 3.48 2.72 8.69
N ASP A 77 3.05 1.90 9.67
CA ASP A 77 3.72 0.63 9.99
C ASP A 77 3.82 -0.33 8.78
N ILE A 78 2.98 -0.14 7.77
CA ILE A 78 2.88 -1.03 6.59
C ILE A 78 3.18 -0.33 5.27
N CYS A 79 3.48 0.97 5.24
CA CYS A 79 3.82 1.66 3.98
C CYS A 79 4.77 2.83 4.21
N ASP A 80 5.67 3.04 3.24
CA ASP A 80 6.52 4.23 3.16
C ASP A 80 6.60 4.65 1.69
N PHE A 81 5.69 5.54 1.29
CA PHE A 81 5.65 6.10 -0.05
C PHE A 81 6.18 7.52 -0.02
N SER A 82 6.96 7.90 -1.04
CA SER A 82 7.37 9.28 -1.26
C SER A 82 7.27 9.61 -2.75
N PHE A 83 6.61 10.71 -3.07
CA PHE A 83 6.34 11.14 -4.45
C PHE A 83 6.21 12.66 -4.55
N GLN A 84 6.32 13.17 -5.78
CA GLN A 84 6.26 14.59 -6.08
C GLN A 84 4.92 14.99 -6.73
N ILE A 85 4.44 16.20 -6.43
CA ILE A 85 3.32 16.84 -7.12
C ILE A 85 3.76 18.22 -7.63
N GLY A 86 3.48 18.52 -8.91
CA GLY A 86 3.71 19.84 -9.51
C GLY A 86 4.84 19.90 -10.54
N GLU A 87 5.37 21.10 -10.77
CA GLU A 87 6.45 21.40 -11.73
C GLU A 87 7.85 21.00 -11.20
N GLY A 88 8.87 20.97 -12.07
CA GLY A 88 10.21 20.42 -11.78
C GLY A 88 10.87 19.61 -12.89
N GLU A 89 12.15 19.28 -12.74
CA GLU A 89 12.85 18.34 -13.65
C GLU A 89 12.49 16.87 -13.32
N TRP A 90 12.71 15.97 -14.29
CA TRP A 90 12.49 14.54 -14.07
C TRP A 90 13.52 14.00 -13.07
N ASN A 91 13.05 13.35 -12.01
CA ASN A 91 13.89 12.68 -11.03
C ASN A 91 13.55 11.19 -10.97
N TYR A 92 14.54 10.33 -11.14
CA TYR A 92 14.36 8.87 -11.14
C TYR A 92 14.03 8.28 -9.77
N TYR A 93 14.18 9.07 -8.69
CA TYR A 93 13.94 8.60 -7.31
C TYR A 93 12.47 8.64 -6.89
N TYR A 94 11.64 9.47 -7.53
CA TYR A 94 10.26 9.69 -7.09
C TYR A 94 9.27 9.53 -8.23
N HIS A 95 8.14 8.86 -7.95
CA HIS A 95 6.98 8.99 -8.83
C HIS A 95 6.53 10.45 -8.81
N ARG A 96 6.07 10.96 -9.95
CA ARG A 96 5.59 12.33 -10.07
C ARG A 96 4.20 12.41 -10.66
N PHE A 97 3.38 13.26 -10.06
CA PHE A 97 2.03 13.56 -10.51
C PHE A 97 1.94 15.01 -10.96
N SER A 98 1.20 15.25 -12.04
CA SER A 98 0.96 16.61 -12.54
C SER A 98 0.04 17.42 -11.64
N ASP A 99 -0.84 16.75 -10.88
CA ASP A 99 -1.82 17.39 -10.01
C ASP A 99 -2.19 16.51 -8.79
N ILE A 100 -2.88 17.13 -7.82
CA ILE A 100 -3.29 16.49 -6.57
C ILE A 100 -4.28 15.35 -6.83
N GLU A 101 -5.22 15.52 -7.74
CA GLU A 101 -6.32 14.58 -7.95
C GLU A 101 -5.85 13.25 -8.52
N GLN A 102 -4.86 13.27 -9.42
CA GLN A 102 -4.21 12.06 -9.92
C GLN A 102 -3.49 11.31 -8.81
N ALA A 103 -2.70 12.01 -7.99
CA ALA A 103 -1.96 11.39 -6.89
C ALA A 103 -2.91 10.81 -5.84
N VAL A 104 -3.96 11.56 -5.46
CA VAL A 104 -4.97 11.11 -4.50
C VAL A 104 -5.75 9.92 -5.01
N ARG A 105 -6.16 9.92 -6.29
CA ARG A 105 -6.83 8.77 -6.89
C ARG A 105 -5.93 7.56 -6.89
N HIS A 106 -4.68 7.73 -7.31
CA HIS A 106 -3.72 6.66 -7.41
C HIS A 106 -3.52 5.94 -6.05
N TYR A 107 -3.15 6.67 -5.00
CA TYR A 107 -2.95 6.05 -3.69
C TYR A 107 -4.28 5.67 -3.03
N GLY A 108 -5.36 6.44 -3.20
CA GLY A 108 -6.69 6.09 -2.71
C GLY A 108 -7.16 4.74 -3.25
N ASP A 109 -7.03 4.53 -4.57
CA ASP A 109 -7.35 3.27 -5.23
C ASP A 109 -6.42 2.15 -4.73
N PHE A 110 -5.12 2.42 -4.54
CA PHE A 110 -4.16 1.46 -3.99
C PHE A 110 -4.62 0.93 -2.62
N PHE A 111 -4.93 1.82 -1.67
CA PHE A 111 -5.35 1.43 -0.32
C PHE A 111 -6.69 0.69 -0.34
N GLN A 112 -7.69 1.20 -1.06
CA GLN A 112 -8.99 0.53 -1.18
C GLN A 112 -8.88 -0.87 -1.79
N PHE A 113 -8.03 -1.01 -2.80
CA PHE A 113 -7.78 -2.28 -3.46
C PHE A 113 -7.06 -3.27 -2.54
N SER A 114 -6.09 -2.79 -1.77
CA SER A 114 -5.39 -3.58 -0.75
C SER A 114 -6.37 -4.10 0.31
N GLU A 115 -7.22 -3.23 0.85
CA GLU A 115 -8.27 -3.60 1.81
C GLU A 115 -9.24 -4.64 1.24
N ARG A 116 -9.61 -4.50 -0.03
CA ARG A 116 -10.49 -5.44 -0.72
C ARG A 116 -9.87 -6.82 -0.85
N ILE A 117 -8.60 -6.92 -1.24
CA ILE A 117 -7.89 -8.20 -1.36
C ILE A 117 -7.83 -8.92 -0.02
N ILE A 118 -7.44 -8.21 1.05
CA ILE A 118 -7.34 -8.77 2.40
C ILE A 118 -8.70 -9.33 2.82
N LYS A 119 -9.77 -8.54 2.60
CA LYS A 119 -11.13 -8.95 2.91
C LYS A 119 -11.55 -10.19 2.14
N GLU A 120 -11.38 -10.22 0.82
CA GLU A 120 -11.81 -11.34 -0.01
C GLU A 120 -11.08 -12.65 0.33
N VAL A 121 -9.78 -12.58 0.60
CA VAL A 121 -8.99 -13.74 1.05
C VAL A 121 -9.45 -14.22 2.41
N ASN A 122 -9.60 -13.30 3.39
CA ASN A 122 -10.02 -13.65 4.74
C ASN A 122 -11.41 -14.30 4.77
N GLU A 123 -12.38 -13.73 4.02
CA GLU A 123 -13.74 -14.25 3.93
C GLU A 123 -13.79 -15.60 3.22
N ARG A 124 -13.04 -15.78 2.13
CA ARG A 124 -13.07 -17.01 1.33
C ARG A 124 -12.38 -18.20 2.00
N PHE A 125 -11.28 -17.96 2.70
CA PHE A 125 -10.43 -19.02 3.23
C PHE A 125 -10.46 -19.13 4.75
N GLY A 126 -11.12 -18.20 5.46
CA GLY A 126 -11.19 -18.20 6.92
C GLY A 126 -9.83 -17.99 7.58
N ILE A 127 -8.94 -17.25 6.92
CA ILE A 127 -7.60 -16.91 7.43
C ILE A 127 -7.54 -15.43 7.78
N GLU A 128 -6.48 -15.05 8.51
CA GLU A 128 -6.15 -13.65 8.74
C GLU A 128 -4.87 -13.32 7.96
N LEU A 129 -5.04 -12.56 6.89
CA LEU A 129 -3.95 -12.01 6.10
C LEU A 129 -3.55 -10.65 6.68
N ASN A 130 -2.28 -10.53 7.03
CA ASN A 130 -1.67 -9.33 7.58
C ASN A 130 -0.77 -8.69 6.52
N VAL A 131 -1.00 -7.40 6.23
CA VAL A 131 -0.08 -6.64 5.38
C VAL A 131 1.17 -6.34 6.19
N HIS A 132 2.32 -6.76 5.67
CA HIS A 132 3.60 -6.42 6.28
C HIS A 132 4.21 -5.17 5.65
N GLN A 133 4.08 -5.03 4.34
CA GLN A 133 4.63 -3.89 3.62
C GLN A 133 3.89 -3.67 2.31
N MET A 134 3.57 -2.43 2.00
CA MET A 134 3.10 -1.96 0.70
C MET A 134 4.21 -1.11 0.10
N TRP A 135 4.56 -1.37 -1.15
CA TRP A 135 5.65 -0.67 -1.81
C TRP A 135 5.36 -0.43 -3.29
N GLU A 136 6.01 0.59 -3.82
CA GLU A 136 5.96 0.97 -5.23
C GLU A 136 7.37 0.79 -5.79
N ALA A 137 7.54 -0.13 -6.74
CA ALA A 137 8.81 -0.32 -7.41
C ALA A 137 9.02 0.80 -8.43
N SER A 138 10.18 1.45 -8.35
CA SER A 138 10.64 2.61 -9.13
C SER A 138 10.10 2.72 -10.57
N GLY A 139 9.77 3.95 -11.00
CA GLY A 139 9.77 4.43 -12.40
C GLY A 139 8.76 3.84 -13.39
N GLU A 140 8.42 2.56 -13.26
CA GLU A 140 7.54 1.80 -14.17
C GLU A 140 6.18 1.43 -13.55
N GLY A 141 5.94 1.79 -12.28
CA GLY A 141 4.61 1.72 -11.66
C GLY A 141 4.17 0.31 -11.23
N GLU A 142 5.10 -0.60 -10.93
CA GLU A 142 4.71 -1.87 -10.31
C GLU A 142 4.39 -1.65 -8.82
N HIS A 143 3.11 -1.84 -8.50
CA HIS A 143 2.56 -1.79 -7.16
C HIS A 143 2.55 -3.18 -6.53
N LEU A 144 3.03 -3.28 -5.30
CA LEU A 144 3.30 -4.55 -4.66
C LEU A 144 2.82 -4.53 -3.21
N ILE A 145 2.18 -5.63 -2.79
CA ILE A 145 1.76 -5.86 -1.41
C ILE A 145 2.45 -7.12 -0.90
N ASN A 146 3.23 -6.97 0.16
CA ASN A 146 3.81 -8.08 0.92
C ASN A 146 2.87 -8.46 2.05
N PHE A 147 2.42 -9.69 2.03
CA PHE A 147 1.49 -10.26 2.98
C PHE A 147 2.16 -11.33 3.85
N ARG A 148 1.62 -11.50 5.05
CA ARG A 148 1.94 -12.57 5.98
C ARG A 148 0.66 -13.20 6.49
N PHE A 149 0.66 -14.51 6.64
CA PHE A 149 -0.51 -15.22 7.17
C PHE A 149 -0.08 -16.51 7.83
N ASN A 150 -0.88 -16.94 8.81
CA ASN A 150 -0.64 -18.19 9.51
C ASN A 150 -1.46 -19.31 8.86
N LEU A 151 -0.79 -20.42 8.55
CA LEU A 151 -1.40 -21.67 8.16
C LEU A 151 -1.03 -22.76 9.16
N ASN A 152 -1.98 -23.10 10.02
CA ASN A 152 -1.76 -24.02 11.14
C ASN A 152 -0.62 -23.54 12.06
N GLU A 153 0.51 -24.25 12.07
CA GLU A 153 1.69 -23.93 12.90
C GLU A 153 2.78 -23.15 12.14
N TYR A 154 2.55 -22.77 10.88
CA TYR A 154 3.53 -22.12 10.01
C TYR A 154 3.09 -20.71 9.62
N GLU A 155 4.05 -19.77 9.61
CA GLU A 155 3.89 -18.45 8.99
C GLU A 155 4.35 -18.56 7.53
N GLU A 156 3.50 -18.12 6.60
CA GLU A 156 3.83 -17.98 5.19
C GLU A 156 3.97 -16.49 4.84
N HIS A 157 4.82 -16.22 3.86
CA HIS A 157 5.06 -14.88 3.32
C HIS A 157 4.80 -14.92 1.83
N GLU A 158 4.08 -13.93 1.32
CA GLU A 158 3.83 -13.84 -0.12
C GLU A 158 3.84 -12.40 -0.61
N GLU A 159 4.24 -12.21 -1.86
CA GLU A 159 4.20 -10.92 -2.54
C GLU A 159 3.11 -10.96 -3.63
N TYR A 160 2.26 -9.94 -3.62
CA TYR A 160 1.28 -9.74 -4.66
C TYR A 160 1.59 -8.51 -5.48
N LYS A 161 1.81 -8.74 -6.78
CA LYS A 161 1.81 -7.69 -7.80
C LYS A 161 0.37 -7.31 -8.12
N PHE A 162 0.05 -6.02 -8.04
CA PHE A 162 -1.28 -5.53 -8.40
C PHE A 162 -1.69 -6.02 -9.78
N GLY A 163 -2.92 -6.54 -9.85
CA GLY A 163 -3.47 -7.15 -11.06
C GLY A 163 -4.95 -7.48 -10.87
N ASP A 164 -5.39 -8.62 -11.39
CA ASP A 164 -6.77 -9.06 -11.21
C ASP A 164 -6.99 -9.66 -9.80
N ILE A 165 -8.01 -9.18 -9.07
CA ILE A 165 -8.31 -9.65 -7.72
C ILE A 165 -8.82 -11.10 -7.77
N GLU A 166 -9.73 -11.43 -8.68
CA GLU A 166 -10.26 -12.80 -8.74
C GLU A 166 -9.18 -13.81 -9.09
N GLY A 167 -8.30 -13.46 -10.04
CA GLY A 167 -7.11 -14.20 -10.39
C GLY A 167 -6.17 -14.38 -9.20
N PHE A 168 -5.92 -13.32 -8.42
CA PHE A 168 -5.15 -13.42 -7.19
C PHE A 168 -5.78 -14.38 -6.19
N VAL A 169 -7.05 -14.16 -5.83
CA VAL A 169 -7.79 -14.96 -4.84
C VAL A 169 -7.83 -16.43 -5.28
N LYS A 170 -8.03 -16.69 -6.57
CA LYS A 170 -7.98 -18.04 -7.14
C LYS A 170 -6.59 -18.64 -7.02
N ASN A 171 -5.55 -17.90 -7.39
CA ASN A 171 -4.17 -18.38 -7.29
C ASN A 171 -3.75 -18.61 -5.83
N PHE A 172 -4.33 -17.87 -4.89
CA PHE A 172 -4.09 -18.01 -3.45
C PHE A 172 -4.52 -19.39 -2.90
N GLU A 173 -5.39 -20.11 -3.62
CA GLU A 173 -5.82 -21.47 -3.27
C GLU A 173 -4.64 -22.44 -3.08
N GLN A 174 -3.52 -22.21 -3.77
CA GLN A 174 -2.31 -23.04 -3.66
C GLN A 174 -1.73 -23.09 -2.24
N TYR A 175 -1.89 -22.00 -1.48
CA TYR A 175 -1.34 -21.88 -0.13
C TYR A 175 -2.26 -22.50 0.91
N VAL A 176 -3.58 -22.51 0.70
CA VAL A 176 -4.53 -22.91 1.74
C VAL A 176 -5.05 -24.33 1.52
N ASN A 177 -5.35 -24.72 0.28
CA ASN A 177 -6.03 -25.98 -0.03
C ASN A 177 -5.07 -27.17 -0.01
N THR A 178 -5.50 -28.29 0.57
CA THR A 178 -4.72 -29.55 0.60
C THR A 178 -4.93 -30.44 -0.62
N SER A 179 -5.83 -30.05 -1.53
CA SER A 179 -6.06 -30.69 -2.81
C SER A 179 -6.62 -29.68 -3.81
N ILE A 180 -6.19 -29.75 -5.07
CA ILE A 180 -6.74 -28.97 -6.18
C ILE A 180 -7.13 -29.97 -7.27
N ILE A 181 -8.39 -29.88 -7.73
CA ILE A 181 -8.95 -30.76 -8.76
C ILE A 181 -9.35 -29.88 -9.93
N GLY A 182 -8.91 -30.22 -11.14
CA GLY A 182 -9.20 -29.45 -12.33
C GLY A 182 -8.39 -29.92 -13.53
N LYS A 183 -8.46 -29.17 -14.62
CA LYS A 183 -7.67 -29.43 -15.82
C LYS A 183 -6.24 -28.95 -15.62
N MET A 184 -5.29 -29.86 -15.75
CA MET A 184 -3.87 -29.54 -15.71
C MET A 184 -3.44 -28.87 -17.03
N GLU A 185 -2.73 -27.76 -16.93
CA GLU A 185 -2.14 -27.03 -18.05
C GLU A 185 -0.66 -26.72 -17.77
N ILE A 186 0.13 -26.63 -18.84
CA ILE A 186 1.55 -26.26 -18.77
C ILE A 186 1.69 -24.91 -19.47
N VAL A 187 1.98 -23.87 -18.70
CA VAL A 187 2.21 -22.52 -19.20
C VAL A 187 3.70 -22.30 -19.36
N ARG A 188 4.12 -21.96 -20.59
CA ARG A 188 5.52 -21.64 -20.90
C ARG A 188 5.64 -20.14 -21.15
N GLU A 189 6.26 -19.46 -20.22
CA GLU A 189 6.67 -18.06 -20.33
C GLU A 189 8.13 -17.98 -20.82
N GLU A 190 8.57 -16.80 -21.24
CA GLU A 190 9.88 -16.57 -21.87
C GLU A 190 11.06 -17.04 -21.00
N TYR A 191 10.90 -17.00 -19.67
CA TYR A 191 11.92 -17.40 -18.69
C TYR A 191 11.42 -18.36 -17.61
N SER A 192 10.16 -18.82 -17.70
CA SER A 192 9.57 -19.66 -16.66
C SER A 192 8.64 -20.73 -17.26
N THR A 193 8.58 -21.92 -16.66
CA THR A 193 7.55 -22.91 -16.98
C THR A 193 6.77 -23.18 -15.71
N LYS A 194 5.46 -22.94 -15.76
CA LYS A 194 4.54 -23.14 -14.64
C LYS A 194 3.56 -24.25 -14.97
N ILE A 195 3.22 -25.06 -13.97
CA ILE A 195 2.15 -26.04 -14.08
C ILE A 195 0.96 -25.45 -13.33
N THR A 196 -0.20 -25.40 -13.98
CA THR A 196 -1.42 -24.90 -13.36
C THR A 196 -2.49 -25.98 -13.37
N ILE A 197 -3.42 -25.92 -12.40
CA ILE A 197 -4.66 -26.70 -12.40
C ILE A 197 -5.81 -25.70 -12.36
N ASP A 198 -6.60 -25.65 -13.44
CA ASP A 198 -7.61 -24.61 -13.67
C ASP A 198 -7.08 -23.18 -13.42
N GLY A 199 -5.81 -22.92 -13.77
CA GLY A 199 -5.19 -21.60 -13.61
C GLY A 199 -4.59 -21.31 -12.23
N VAL A 200 -4.68 -22.23 -11.26
CA VAL A 200 -3.94 -22.14 -9.99
C VAL A 200 -2.53 -22.67 -10.20
N ASP A 201 -1.49 -21.87 -9.91
CA ASP A 201 -0.11 -22.36 -9.92
C ASP A 201 0.10 -23.36 -8.77
N ILE A 202 0.59 -24.56 -9.07
CA ILE A 202 0.82 -25.59 -8.07
C ILE A 202 2.22 -25.52 -7.43
N SER A 203 3.04 -24.54 -7.83
CA SER A 203 4.40 -24.37 -7.28
C SER A 203 4.39 -24.10 -5.78
N GLY A 204 3.52 -23.20 -5.28
CA GLY A 204 3.35 -22.94 -3.86
C GLY A 204 2.83 -24.17 -3.10
N PHE A 205 1.93 -24.94 -3.71
CA PHE A 205 1.47 -26.22 -3.16
C PHE A 205 2.63 -27.22 -3.00
N ALA A 206 3.51 -27.32 -3.99
CA ALA A 206 4.67 -28.20 -3.96
C ALA A 206 5.72 -27.75 -2.93
N ASN A 207 5.95 -26.44 -2.80
CA ASN A 207 6.94 -25.87 -1.89
C ASN A 207 6.58 -26.09 -0.41
N ARG A 208 5.30 -25.98 -0.04
CA ARG A 208 4.84 -26.16 1.36
C ARG A 208 4.59 -27.62 1.76
N SER A 209 4.56 -28.54 0.80
CA SER A 209 4.16 -29.93 1.02
C SER A 209 5.36 -30.87 1.19
N LYS A 210 5.35 -31.72 2.23
CA LYS A 210 6.38 -32.78 2.40
C LYS A 210 6.33 -33.86 1.32
N LYS A 211 5.13 -34.13 0.79
CA LYS A 211 4.86 -35.09 -0.30
C LYS A 211 3.66 -34.59 -1.11
N VAL A 212 3.79 -34.63 -2.44
CA VAL A 212 2.70 -34.31 -3.37
C VAL A 212 2.34 -35.57 -4.16
N LYS A 213 1.04 -35.84 -4.29
CA LYS A 213 0.51 -36.91 -5.13
C LYS A 213 -0.27 -36.27 -6.29
N LEU A 214 0.12 -36.58 -7.51
CA LEU A 214 -0.66 -36.24 -8.69
C LEU A 214 -1.48 -37.47 -9.09
N GLU A 215 -2.79 -37.31 -9.15
CA GLU A 215 -3.72 -38.35 -9.60
C GLU A 215 -4.48 -37.85 -10.83
N ILE A 216 -4.52 -38.67 -11.89
CA ILE A 216 -5.38 -38.42 -13.04
C ILE A 216 -6.73 -39.07 -12.73
N VAL A 217 -7.77 -38.25 -12.61
CA VAL A 217 -9.14 -38.71 -12.40
C VAL A 217 -9.80 -38.79 -13.79
N GLU A 218 -10.26 -39.98 -14.18
CA GLU A 218 -11.04 -40.22 -15.41
C GLU A 218 -12.51 -39.82 -15.25
#